data_AF-A0A1J5JIR6-F1
#
_entry.id   AF-A0A1J5JIR6-F1
#
_cell.length_a   1.000
_cell.length_b   1.000
_cell.length_c   1.000
_cell.angle_alpha   90.00
_cell.angle_beta   90.00
_cell.angle_gamma   90.00
#
_symmetry.space_group_name_H-M   'P 1'
#
loop_
_entity.id
_entity.type
_entity.pdbx_description
1 polymer ?
#
loop_
_entity_poly.entity_id
_entity_poly.type
_entity_poly.pdbx_seq_one_letter_code
_entity_poly.pdbx_strand_id
1 'polypeptide(L)'
;MLNWLRCPSLPMLIMAAVLLGLAPFYPEPHLLEKARMLLNGETLRPVDMFDIFWHSWPILWLLLRYFVPASAACNIPQRKGG
;
A
#
# COMPACT_ATOMS: atom_id res chain seq x y z
N MET A 1 -18.77 4.98 5.76
CA MET A 1 -18.53 4.27 4.47
C MET A 1 -17.13 3.66 4.36
N LEU A 2 -16.07 4.28 4.93
CA LEU A 2 -14.69 3.76 4.90
C LEU A 2 -14.35 2.68 5.93
N ASN A 3 -15.33 2.26 6.74
CA ASN A 3 -15.11 1.34 7.86
C ASN A 3 -14.61 -0.05 7.43
N TRP A 4 -14.84 -0.43 6.17
CA TRP A 4 -14.34 -1.69 5.59
C TRP A 4 -12.80 -1.77 5.55
N LEU A 5 -12.09 -0.64 5.57
CA LEU A 5 -10.61 -0.58 5.61
C LEU A 5 -10.03 -1.23 6.89
N ARG A 6 -10.86 -1.44 7.92
CA ARG A 6 -10.48 -2.05 9.21
C ARG A 6 -10.67 -3.56 9.29
N CYS A 7 -11.33 -4.15 8.31
CA CYS A 7 -11.60 -5.60 8.29
C CYS A 7 -10.33 -6.46 8.31
N PRO A 8 -9.27 -6.18 7.53
CA PRO A 8 -8.00 -6.88 7.71
C PRO A 8 -7.39 -6.61 9.09
N SER A 9 -6.74 -7.60 9.69
CA SER A 9 -6.06 -7.41 10.98
C SER A 9 -4.88 -6.44 10.80
N LEU A 10 -4.63 -5.59 11.81
CA LEU A 10 -3.54 -4.62 11.77
C LEU A 10 -2.15 -5.29 11.62
N PRO A 11 -1.83 -6.39 12.34
CA PRO A 11 -0.56 -7.09 12.18
C PRO A 11 -0.37 -7.62 10.75
N MET A 12 -1.42 -8.16 10.12
CA MET A 12 -1.34 -8.64 8.74
C MET A 12 -1.01 -7.51 7.75
N LEU A 13 -1.63 -6.34 7.93
CA LEU A 13 -1.38 -5.16 7.11
C LEU A 13 0.04 -4.60 7.30
N ILE A 14 0.54 -4.58 8.54
CA ILE A 14 1.91 -4.19 8.84
C ILE A 14 2.89 -5.17 8.20
N MET A 15 2.67 -6.47 8.36
CA MET A 15 3.50 -7.50 7.73
C MET A 15 3.52 -7.37 6.21
N ALA A 16 2.35 -7.15 5.59
CA ALA A 16 2.26 -6.93 4.15
C ALA A 16 3.02 -5.66 3.72
N ALA A 17 2.90 -4.56 4.46
CA ALA A 17 3.60 -3.33 4.13
C ALA A 17 5.12 -3.42 4.32
N VAL A 18 5.59 -4.12 5.35
CA VAL A 18 7.02 -4.36 5.57
C VAL A 18 7.57 -5.29 4.50
N LEU A 19 6.92 -6.43 4.26
CA LEU A 19 7.41 -7.43 3.31
C LEU A 19 7.35 -6.92 1.87
N LEU A 20 6.24 -6.29 1.47
CA LEU A 20 6.06 -5.87 0.09
C LEU A 20 6.54 -4.44 -0.16
N GLY A 21 6.45 -3.54 0.82
CA GLY A 21 6.90 -2.15 0.65
C GLY A 21 8.42 -2.01 0.70
N LEU A 22 9.11 -2.88 1.45
CA LEU A 22 10.58 -2.86 1.55
C LEU A 22 11.25 -3.95 0.69
N ALA A 23 10.47 -4.76 -0.03
CA ALA A 23 11.05 -5.70 -0.98
C ALA A 23 11.67 -4.97 -2.19
N PRO A 24 12.81 -5.47 -2.70
CA PRO A 24 13.77 -6.36 -2.06
C PRO A 24 14.57 -5.64 -0.95
N PHE A 25 14.84 -6.32 0.17
CA PHE A 25 15.60 -5.74 1.29
C PHE A 25 17.09 -5.50 0.97
N TYR A 26 17.58 -6.06 -0.14
CA TYR A 26 18.96 -5.92 -0.60
C TYR A 26 18.98 -5.99 -2.14
N PRO A 27 19.77 -5.15 -2.85
CA PRO A 27 20.69 -4.12 -2.33
C PRO A 27 20.01 -2.80 -1.92
N GLU A 28 18.88 -2.42 -2.53
CA GLU A 28 18.08 -1.23 -2.19
C GLU A 28 16.59 -1.52 -2.46
N PRO A 29 15.64 -1.06 -1.62
CA PRO A 29 14.20 -1.20 -1.86
C PRO A 29 13.77 -0.60 -3.21
N HIS A 30 12.90 -1.28 -3.95
CA HIS A 30 12.42 -0.81 -5.26
C HIS A 30 11.84 0.61 -5.20
N LEU A 31 11.12 0.95 -4.12
CA LEU A 31 10.56 2.29 -3.97
C LEU A 31 11.63 3.39 -3.91
N LEU A 32 12.77 3.13 -3.27
CA LEU A 32 13.87 4.09 -3.15
C LEU A 32 14.65 4.20 -4.47
N GLU A 33 14.92 3.06 -5.10
CA GLU A 33 15.54 3.00 -6.43
C GLU A 33 14.72 3.82 -7.44
N LYS A 34 13.40 3.56 -7.54
CA LYS A 34 12.53 4.27 -8.49
C LYS A 34 12.33 5.74 -8.12
N ALA A 35 12.25 6.08 -6.84
CA ALA A 35 12.21 7.48 -6.41
C ALA A 35 13.47 8.23 -6.83
N ARG A 36 14.65 7.61 -6.73
CA ARG A 36 15.91 8.20 -7.19
C ARG A 36 15.93 8.37 -8.71
N MET A 37 15.48 7.38 -9.48
CA MET A 37 15.34 7.49 -10.93
C MET A 37 14.44 8.66 -11.32
N LEU A 38 13.30 8.84 -10.65
CA LEU A 38 12.38 9.96 -10.85
C LEU A 38 13.04 11.32 -10.54
N LEU A 39 13.77 11.42 -9.43
CA LEU A 39 14.47 12.64 -9.04
C LEU A 39 15.62 13.00 -10.01
N ASN A 40 16.25 12.00 -10.61
CA ASN A 40 17.31 12.16 -11.61
C ASN A 40 16.79 12.43 -13.03
N GLY A 41 15.46 12.39 -13.25
CA GLY A 41 14.86 12.58 -14.57
C GLY A 41 15.02 11.38 -15.51
N GLU A 42 15.20 10.17 -14.97
CA GLU A 42 15.26 8.96 -15.77
C GLU A 42 13.87 8.56 -16.27
N THR A 43 13.83 7.92 -17.45
CA THR A 43 12.57 7.45 -18.03
C THR A 43 12.13 6.16 -17.34
N LEU A 44 11.03 6.22 -16.60
CA LEU A 44 10.42 5.02 -16.03
C LEU A 44 9.82 4.17 -17.16
N ARG A 45 10.21 2.89 -17.20
CA ARG A 45 9.52 1.92 -18.05
C ARG A 45 8.17 1.59 -17.44
N PRO A 46 7.20 1.08 -18.22
CA PRO A 46 5.89 0.68 -17.68
C PRO A 46 5.98 -0.31 -16.51
N VAL A 47 7.00 -1.19 -16.51
CA VAL A 47 7.27 -2.10 -15.40
C VAL A 47 7.67 -1.36 -14.12
N ASP A 48 8.46 -0.29 -14.23
CA ASP A 48 8.90 0.47 -13.06
C ASP A 48 7.71 1.23 -12.41
N MET A 49 6.74 1.68 -13.22
CA MET A 49 5.48 2.25 -12.72
C MET A 49 4.61 1.19 -12.02
N PHE A 50 4.56 -0.03 -12.58
CA PHE A 50 3.87 -1.14 -11.94
C PHE A 50 4.54 -1.49 -10.60
N ASP A 51 5.86 -1.48 -10.53
CA ASP A 51 6.61 -1.74 -9.30
C ASP A 51 6.26 -0.71 -8.21
N ILE A 52 6.26 0.59 -8.53
CA ILE A 52 5.85 1.63 -7.58
C ILE A 52 4.42 1.39 -7.08
N PHE A 53 3.47 1.10 -7.98
CA PHE A 53 2.09 0.82 -7.61
C PHE A 53 1.97 -0.44 -6.72
N TRP A 54 2.65 -1.51 -7.11
CA TRP A 54 2.63 -2.80 -6.43
C TRP A 54 3.32 -2.80 -5.06
N HIS A 55 4.30 -1.93 -4.84
CA HIS A 55 4.97 -1.81 -3.54
C HIS A 55 4.29 -0.75 -2.65
N SER A 56 3.59 0.23 -3.23
CA SER A 56 2.94 1.31 -2.49
C SER A 56 1.53 0.99 -1.98
N TRP A 57 0.78 0.08 -2.61
CA TRP A 57 -0.60 -0.20 -2.18
C TRP A 57 -0.77 -0.63 -0.70
N PRO A 58 0.09 -1.46 -0.07
CA PRO A 58 -0.08 -1.80 1.34
C PRO A 58 0.25 -0.62 2.26
N ILE A 59 1.20 0.23 1.85
CA ILE A 59 1.57 1.46 2.56
C ILE A 59 0.40 2.46 2.49
N LEU A 60 -0.17 2.65 1.29
CA LEU A 60 -1.35 3.48 1.07
C LEU A 60 -2.54 2.98 1.90
N TRP A 61 -2.76 1.67 1.99
CA TRP A 61 -3.83 1.12 2.84
C TRP A 61 -3.58 1.43 4.31
N LEU A 62 -2.36 1.23 4.82
CA LEU A 62 -2.01 1.60 6.20
C LEU A 62 -2.26 3.10 6.47
N LEU A 63 -1.85 3.98 5.56
CA LEU A 63 -2.09 5.42 5.66
C LEU A 63 -3.58 5.73 5.69
N LEU A 64 -4.37 5.15 4.78
CA LEU A 64 -5.83 5.34 4.77
C LEU A 64 -6.47 4.83 6.06
N ARG A 65 -6.03 3.68 6.59
CA ARG A 65 -6.55 3.12 7.85
C ARG A 65 -6.21 4.00 9.06
N TYR A 66 -5.06 4.69 9.04
CA TYR A 66 -4.66 5.63 10.08
C TYR A 66 -5.61 6.83 10.17
N PHE A 67 -6.12 7.34 9.03
CA PHE A 67 -7.09 8.43 9.01
C PHE A 67 -8.51 8.02 9.41
N VAL A 68 -8.84 6.73 9.35
CA VAL A 68 -10.11 6.24 9.89
C VAL A 68 -9.97 6.26 11.44
N PRO A 69 -11.03 6.54 12.22
CA PRO A 69 -11.01 6.44 13.68
C PRO A 69 -11.10 4.99 14.18
N ALA A 70 -10.33 4.64 15.21
CA ALA A 70 -10.22 3.28 15.76
C ALA A 70 -11.56 2.69 16.23
N SER A 71 -12.51 3.56 16.60
CA SER A 71 -13.87 3.21 17.01
C SER A 71 -14.76 2.70 15.87
N ALA A 72 -14.35 2.85 14.61
CA ALA A 72 -15.12 2.31 13.50
C ALA A 72 -15.05 0.77 13.51
N ALA A 73 -16.17 0.10 13.74
CA ALA A 73 -16.27 -1.33 13.51
C ALA A 73 -16.15 -1.65 12.02
N CYS A 74 -15.46 -2.73 11.65
CA CYS A 74 -15.46 -3.24 10.27
C CYS A 74 -16.91 -3.45 9.83
N ASN A 75 -17.30 -2.79 8.73
CA ASN A 75 -18.60 -2.96 8.12
C ASN A 75 -18.38 -3.11 6.61
N ILE A 76 -18.63 -4.31 6.09
CA ILE A 76 -18.57 -4.59 4.66
C ILE A 76 -19.91 -4.12 4.07
N PRO A 77 -19.93 -3.11 3.19
CA PRO A 77 -21.16 -2.67 2.57
C PRO A 77 -21.76 -3.85 1.82
N GLN A 78 -22.91 -4.34 2.29
CA GLN A 78 -23.66 -5.38 1.61
C GLN A 78 -24.13 -4.78 0.28
N ARG A 79 -23.60 -5.29 -0.83
CA ARG A 79 -24.10 -4.92 -2.16
C ARG A 79 -25.55 -5.41 -2.20
N LYS A 80 -26.53 -4.50 -2.23
CA LYS A 80 -27.91 -4.88 -2.50
C LYS A 80 -27.91 -5.58 -3.86
N GLY A 81 -28.17 -6.89 -3.85
CA GLY A 81 -28.34 -7.67 -5.07
C GLY A 81 -29.46 -7.06 -5.90
N GLY A 82 -29.18 -6.85 -7.17
CA GLY A 82 -30.12 -6.47 -8.22
C GLY A 82 -29.76 -7.25 -9.46
#